data_AF-U9TLY6-F1
#
_entry.id   AF-U9TLY6-F1
#
_cell.length_a   1.000
_cell.length_b   1.000
_cell.length_c   1.000
_cell.angle_alpha   90.00
_cell.angle_beta   90.00
_cell.angle_gamma   90.00
#
_symmetry.space_group_name_H-M   'P 1'
#
loop_
_entity.id
_entity.type
_entity.pdbx_description
1 polymer ?
#
loop_
_entity_poly.entity_id
_entity_poly.type
_entity_poly.pdbx_seq_one_letter_code
_entity_poly.pdbx_strand_id
1 'polypeptide(L)'
;MYEIKITFHVHLPEGVEKIGQPVVLGNRKELGSLETPIVKLRQQNLTYWKSDPISILFHDTDTHIELIKYKYAIHIVPKLYL
;
A
#
# COMPACT_ATOMS: atom_id res chain seq x y z
N MET A 1 19.16 -14.41 1.84
CA MET A 1 18.29 -13.24 1.54
C MET A 1 17.43 -13.60 0.35
N TYR A 2 16.12 -13.46 0.46
CA TYR A 2 15.20 -13.69 -0.65
C TYR A 2 14.24 -12.53 -0.82
N GLU A 3 13.74 -12.36 -2.04
CA GLU A 3 12.84 -11.28 -2.44
C GLU A 3 11.48 -11.89 -2.80
N ILE A 4 10.41 -11.30 -2.28
CA ILE A 4 9.04 -11.58 -2.74
C ILE A 4 8.51 -10.33 -3.43
N LYS A 5 7.96 -10.50 -4.63
CA LYS A 5 7.25 -9.42 -5.35
C LYS A 5 5.76 -9.58 -5.12
N ILE A 6 5.16 -8.57 -4.51
CA ILE A 6 3.73 -8.54 -4.19
C ILE A 6 3.09 -7.41 -4.97
N THR A 7 1.91 -7.66 -5.51
CA THR A 7 1.05 -6.59 -6.03
C THR A 7 -0.23 -6.58 -5.21
N PHE A 8 -0.69 -5.39 -4.84
CA PHE A 8 -1.91 -5.21 -4.06
C PHE A 8 -3.05 -4.76 -4.96
N HIS A 9 -4.23 -5.32 -4.71
CA HIS A 9 -5.39 -5.22 -5.56
C HIS A 9 -6.63 -5.06 -4.67
N VAL A 10 -7.52 -4.13 -4.99
CA VAL A 10 -8.75 -3.92 -4.22
C VAL A 10 -9.84 -3.34 -5.10
N HIS A 11 -11.09 -3.69 -4.79
CA HIS A 11 -12.25 -2.98 -5.32
C HIS A 11 -12.72 -1.92 -4.34
N LEU A 12 -12.89 -0.69 -4.82
CA LEU A 12 -13.36 0.45 -4.05
C LEU A 12 -14.60 1.05 -4.73
N PRO A 13 -15.51 1.68 -3.96
CA PRO A 13 -16.62 2.42 -4.53
C PRO A 13 -16.14 3.51 -5.51
N GLU A 14 -16.98 3.81 -6.49
CA GLU A 14 -16.75 4.93 -7.41
C GLU A 14 -16.67 6.26 -6.65
N GLY A 15 -15.79 7.17 -7.07
CA GLY A 15 -15.66 8.49 -6.46
C GLY A 15 -14.68 8.56 -5.29
N VAL A 16 -14.06 7.44 -4.89
CA VAL A 16 -13.04 7.43 -3.82
C VAL A 16 -11.86 8.34 -4.14
N GLU A 17 -11.50 8.49 -5.42
CA GLU A 17 -10.45 9.40 -5.89
C GLU A 17 -10.71 10.88 -5.54
N LYS A 18 -11.98 11.23 -5.28
CA LYS A 18 -12.39 12.59 -4.87
C LYS A 18 -12.18 12.82 -3.37
N ILE A 19 -12.09 11.75 -2.58
CA ILE A 19 -11.87 11.80 -1.13
C ILE A 19 -10.36 11.88 -0.84
N GLY A 20 -9.57 11.07 -1.54
CA GLY A 20 -8.13 11.01 -1.36
C GLY A 20 -7.48 9.91 -2.20
N GLN A 21 -6.21 9.63 -1.91
CA GLN A 21 -5.42 8.62 -2.62
C GLN A 21 -5.53 7.26 -1.91
N PRO A 22 -6.07 6.21 -2.55
CA PRO A 22 -6.01 4.86 -1.99
C PRO A 22 -4.57 4.35 -1.87
N VAL A 23 -4.24 3.78 -0.72
CA VAL A 23 -2.89 3.29 -0.38
C VAL A 23 -2.94 1.98 0.40
N VAL A 24 -1.79 1.31 0.49
CA VAL A 24 -1.54 0.21 1.42
C VAL A 24 -0.52 0.66 2.46
N LEU A 25 -0.82 0.39 3.73
CA LEU A 25 0.08 0.59 4.85
C LEU A 25 0.38 -0.77 5.47
N GLY A 26 1.64 -1.04 5.80
CA GLY A 26 2.03 -2.30 6.43
C GLY A 26 3.24 -2.18 7.34
N ASN A 27 3.50 -3.21 8.13
CA ASN A 27 4.56 -3.23 9.14
C ASN A 27 5.98 -3.24 8.54
N ARG A 28 6.13 -3.70 7.29
CA ARG A 28 7.42 -3.68 6.61
C ARG A 28 7.77 -2.26 6.16
N LYS A 29 9.08 -1.95 6.11
CA LYS A 29 9.58 -0.66 5.62
C LYS A 29 9.13 -0.37 4.18
N GLU A 30 9.06 -1.39 3.34
CA GLU A 30 8.59 -1.30 1.95
C GLU A 30 7.08 -1.08 1.84
N LEU A 31 6.36 -1.24 2.96
CA LEU A 31 4.94 -0.91 3.13
C LEU A 31 4.73 0.31 4.05
N GLY A 32 5.79 1.03 4.39
CA GLY A 32 5.74 2.32 5.09
C GLY A 32 5.69 2.24 6.61
N SER A 33 5.98 1.08 7.21
CA SER A 33 6.05 0.88 8.66
C SER A 33 4.80 1.37 9.41
N LEU A 34 3.62 1.21 8.81
CA LEU A 34 2.32 1.69 9.28
C LEU A 34 2.16 3.22 9.42
N GLU A 35 3.17 4.00 9.03
CA GLU A 35 3.19 5.47 9.21
C GLU A 35 3.12 6.20 7.87
N THR A 36 3.87 5.73 6.87
CA THR A 36 4.07 6.45 5.62
C THR A 36 3.33 5.80 4.45
N PRO A 37 2.45 6.54 3.73
CA PRO A 37 1.63 5.98 2.66
C PRO A 37 2.41 5.85 1.34
N ILE A 38 3.41 4.96 1.32
CA ILE A 38 4.33 4.80 0.18
C ILE A 38 3.75 3.92 -0.93
N VAL A 39 2.94 2.90 -0.60
CA VAL A 39 2.32 2.01 -1.60
C VAL A 39 1.01 2.63 -2.08
N LYS A 40 1.07 3.33 -3.21
CA LYS A 40 -0.10 3.96 -3.83
C LYS A 40 -0.81 2.98 -4.76
N LEU A 41 -2.13 2.93 -4.68
CA LEU A 41 -2.97 2.19 -5.62
C LEU A 41 -3.44 3.13 -6.72
N ARG A 42 -3.38 2.68 -7.98
CA ARG A 42 -3.87 3.40 -9.14
C ARG A 42 -5.12 2.73 -9.68
N GLN A 43 -6.12 3.55 -10.00
CA GLN A 43 -7.35 3.08 -10.62
C GLN A 43 -7.02 2.47 -11.98
N GLN A 44 -7.51 1.25 -12.22
CA GLN A 44 -7.37 0.52 -13.48
C GLN A 44 -8.69 0.54 -14.26
N ASN A 45 -9.82 0.54 -13.55
CA ASN A 45 -11.17 0.77 -14.08
C ASN A 45 -12.06 1.35 -12.96
N LEU A 46 -13.37 1.51 -13.21
CA LEU A 46 -14.35 2.10 -12.29
C LEU A 46 -14.13 1.77 -10.82
N THR A 47 -14.11 0.49 -10.45
CA THR A 47 -13.98 0.08 -9.05
C THR A 47 -12.66 -0.59 -8.74
N TYR A 48 -11.85 -0.96 -9.73
CA TYR A 48 -10.64 -1.75 -9.52
C TYR A 48 -9.38 -0.89 -9.40
N TRP A 49 -8.63 -1.12 -8.33
CA TRP A 49 -7.41 -0.40 -7.98
C TRP A 49 -6.26 -1.38 -7.78
N LYS A 50 -5.06 -0.98 -8.24
CA LYS A 50 -3.88 -1.84 -8.25
C LYS A 50 -2.61 -1.04 -7.94
N SER A 51 -1.68 -1.60 -7.16
CA SER A 51 -0.37 -1.00 -6.93
C SER A 51 0.60 -1.31 -8.06
N ASP A 52 1.71 -0.58 -8.12
CA ASP A 52 2.92 -1.12 -8.77
C ASP A 52 3.41 -2.34 -7.96
N PRO A 53 4.13 -3.31 -8.58
CA PRO A 53 4.73 -4.41 -7.84
C PRO A 53 5.73 -3.90 -6.79
N ILE A 54 5.61 -4.39 -5.56
CA ILE A 54 6.48 -4.04 -4.43
C ILE A 54 7.36 -5.23 -4.10
N SER A 55 8.67 -4.97 -4.07
CA SER A 55 9.68 -5.94 -3.65
C SER A 55 9.87 -5.89 -2.15
N ILE A 56 9.60 -6.99 -1.45
CA ILE A 56 9.86 -7.12 -0.01
C ILE A 56 11.05 -8.06 0.16
N LEU A 57 12.09 -7.56 0.84
CA LEU A 57 13.30 -8.32 1.12
C LEU A 57 13.20 -9.00 2.48
N PHE A 58 13.62 -10.26 2.55
CA PHE A 58 13.73 -11.05 3.77
C PHE A 58 15.18 -11.48 3.99
N HIS A 59 15.67 -11.30 5.21
CA HIS A 59 17.01 -11.74 5.59
C HIS A 59 16.93 -13.14 6.23
N ASP A 60 17.93 -13.98 6.01
CA ASP A 60 17.93 -15.36 6.56
C ASP A 60 18.02 -15.37 8.10
N THR A 61 18.39 -14.23 8.69
CA THR A 61 18.40 -13.96 10.13
C THR A 61 17.06 -13.47 10.68
N ASP A 62 16.03 -13.29 9.85
CA ASP A 62 14.65 -13.05 10.30
C ASP A 62 14.14 -14.36 10.93
N THR A 63 14.57 -14.61 12.17
CA THR A 63 14.27 -15.82 12.97
C THR A 63 12.77 -15.97 13.27
N HIS A 64 12.03 -14.88 13.11
CA HIS A 64 10.60 -14.87 12.96
C HIS A 64 10.36 -14.25 11.59
N ILE A 65 9.86 -15.01 10.62
CA ILE A 65 9.28 -14.41 9.41
C ILE A 65 8.11 -13.57 9.93
N GLU A 66 8.36 -12.31 10.26
CA GLU A 66 7.32 -11.41 10.71
C GLU A 66 6.28 -11.39 9.61
N LEU A 67 5.13 -11.97 9.92
CA LEU A 67 3.98 -11.99 9.03
C LEU A 67 3.78 -10.58 8.49
N ILE A 68 3.70 -10.46 7.16
CA ILE A 68 3.38 -9.18 6.53
C ILE A 68 1.97 -8.82 6.98
N LYS A 69 1.85 -7.77 7.80
CA LYS A 69 0.58 -7.19 8.22
C LYS A 69 0.37 -5.91 7.43
N TYR A 70 -0.79 -5.79 6.81
CA TYR A 70 -1.13 -4.63 6.00
C TYR A 70 -2.61 -4.27 6.11
N LYS A 71 -2.94 -3.03 5.75
CA LYS A 71 -4.30 -2.52 5.62
C LYS A 71 -4.40 -1.62 4.39
N TYR A 72 -5.58 -1.63 3.76
CA TYR A 72 -5.96 -0.61 2.79
C TYR A 72 -6.43 0.65 3.52
N ALA A 73 -6.06 1.81 3.01
CA ALA A 73 -6.45 3.10 3.58
C ALA A 73 -6.66 4.15 2.47
N ILE A 74 -7.38 5.22 2.81
CA ILE A 74 -7.50 6.42 1.96
C ILE A 74 -6.63 7.51 2.59
N HIS A 75 -5.55 7.89 1.92
CA HIS A 75 -4.69 8.98 2.34
C HIS A 75 -5.28 10.31 1.87
N ILE A 76 -5.77 11.11 2.82
CA ILE A 76 -6.36 12.42 2.59
C ILE A 76 -5.26 13.46 2.80
N VAL A 77 -4.83 14.13 1.73
CA VAL A 77 -3.95 15.30 1.86
C VAL A 77 -4.85 16.51 2.12
N PRO A 78 -4.67 17.24 3.23
CA PRO A 78 -5.42 18.47 3.45
C PRO A 78 -5.22 19.41 2.26
N LYS A 79 -6.31 19.90 1.66
CA LYS A 79 -6.20 21.01 0.73
C LYS A 79 -5.72 22.21 1.54
N LEU A 80 -4.47 22.63 1.35
CA LEU A 80 -4.07 23.96 1.76
C LEU A 80 -4.93 24.94 0.95
N TYR A 81 -5.87 25.59 1.62
CA TYR A 81 -6.50 26.77 1.07
C TYR A 81 -5.44 27.88 1.10
N LEU A 82 -4.75 28.07 -0.03
CA LEU A 82 -3.95 29.27 -0.31
C LEU A 82 -4.87 30.38 -0.82
#